data_AF-A0A060CAS0-F1
#
_entry.id   AF-A0A060CAS0-F1
#
_cell.length_a   1.000
_cell.length_b   1.000
_cell.length_c   1.000
_cell.angle_alpha   90.00
_cell.angle_beta   90.00
_cell.angle_gamma   90.00
#
_symmetry.space_group_name_H-M   'P 1'
#
loop_
_entity.id
_entity.type
_entity.pdbx_description
1 polymer ?
#
loop_
_entity_poly.entity_id
_entity_poly.type
_entity_poly.pdbx_seq_one_letter_code
_entity_poly.pdbx_strand_id
1 'polypeptide(L)' 'MNSVFNTGDDSIDFSGGFPKDKRQKATGDAVIMNNYFKHGHGAVALGSGTTNGITNILVSDNVFQDSGVGIKN' A
#
# COMPACT_ATOMS: atom_id res chain seq x y z
N MET A 1 8.18 11.78 12.36
CA MET A 1 6.96 10.96 12.17
C MET A 1 5.92 11.88 11.56
N ASN A 2 5.47 11.56 10.34
CA ASN A 2 4.66 12.47 9.53
C ASN A 2 3.18 12.11 9.63
N SER A 3 2.85 10.85 9.36
CA SER A 3 1.48 10.35 9.46
C SER A 3 1.38 9.18 10.45
N VAL A 4 0.23 9.10 11.11
CA VAL A 4 -0.16 7.98 11.98
C VAL A 4 -1.38 7.30 11.35
N PHE A 5 -1.25 6.02 11.00
CA PHE A 5 -2.33 5.23 10.43
C PHE A 5 -2.94 4.32 11.50
N ASN A 6 -4.26 4.39 11.65
CA ASN A 6 -5.05 3.53 12.52
C ASN A 6 -6.37 3.25 11.81
N THR A 7 -6.37 2.24 10.95
CA THR A 7 -7.41 1.99 9.94
C THR A 7 -8.16 0.70 10.24
N GLY A 8 -9.37 0.58 9.69
CA GLY A 8 -10.18 -0.64 9.76
C GLY A 8 -9.84 -1.68 8.70
N ASP A 9 -9.05 -1.30 7.68
CA ASP A 9 -8.54 -2.18 6.62
C ASP A 9 -7.07 -1.81 6.32
N ASP A 10 -6.57 -2.09 5.12
CA ASP A 10 -5.23 -1.68 4.67
C ASP A 10 -5.02 -0.16 4.81
N SER A 11 -3.89 0.26 5.39
CA SER A 11 -3.61 1.67 5.65
C SER A 11 -3.26 2.46 4.38
N ILE A 12 -2.52 1.83 3.48
CA ILE A 12 -2.24 2.32 2.12
C ILE A 12 -2.47 1.15 1.17
N ASP A 13 -3.32 1.33 0.16
CA ASP A 13 -3.54 0.34 -0.90
C ASP A 13 -3.15 0.92 -2.27
N PHE A 14 -2.38 0.14 -3.03
CA PHE A 14 -2.10 0.40 -4.43
C PHE A 14 -2.91 -0.55 -5.30
N SER A 15 -3.75 0.00 -6.19
CA SER A 15 -4.52 -0.78 -7.14
C SER A 15 -4.10 -0.47 -8.57
N GLY A 16 -3.64 -1.50 -9.30
CA GLY A 16 -3.39 -1.51 -10.75
C GLY A 16 -4.62 -1.87 -11.58
N GLY A 17 -5.82 -1.88 -10.98
CA GLY A 17 -7.09 -2.15 -11.67
C GLY A 17 -7.42 -3.64 -11.88
N PHE A 18 -8.64 -3.89 -12.35
CA PHE A 18 -9.20 -5.23 -12.57
C PHE A 18 -9.24 -5.58 -14.07
N PRO A 19 -9.56 -6.83 -14.46
CA PRO A 19 -9.55 -7.25 -15.86
C PRO A 19 -10.44 -6.43 -16.81
N LYS A 20 -11.40 -5.66 -16.30
CA LYS A 20 -12.23 -4.74 -17.10
C LYS A 20 -11.54 -3.41 -17.42
N ASP A 21 -10.52 -3.03 -16.64
CA ASP A 21 -9.83 -1.74 -16.70
C ASP A 21 -8.59 -1.79 -17.62
N LYS A 22 -8.65 -2.60 -18.69
CA LYS A 22 -7.50 -2.83 -19.59
C LYS A 22 -7.07 -1.53 -20.28
N ARG A 23 -5.76 -1.39 -20.45
CA ARG A 23 -5.07 -0.25 -21.13
C ARG A 23 -4.89 0.99 -20.25
N GLN A 24 -5.15 0.89 -18.95
CA GLN A 24 -4.66 1.90 -18.01
C GLN A 24 -3.17 1.71 -17.75
N LYS A 25 -2.50 2.76 -17.29
CA LYS A 25 -1.08 2.69 -16.89
C LYS A 25 -0.94 1.91 -15.59
N ALA A 26 0.25 1.36 -15.35
CA ALA A 26 0.60 0.79 -14.06
C ALA A 26 0.49 1.85 -12.96
N THR A 27 0.07 1.43 -11.76
CA THR A 27 0.07 2.28 -10.57
C THR A 27 1.46 2.21 -9.93
N GLY A 28 2.07 3.34 -9.61
CA GLY A 28 3.45 3.30 -9.16
C GLY A 28 4.08 4.64 -8.84
N ASP A 29 5.41 4.63 -8.79
CA ASP A 29 6.28 5.78 -8.55
C ASP A 29 5.97 6.47 -7.20
N ALA A 30 5.90 5.67 -6.13
CA ALA A 30 5.54 6.14 -4.80
C ALA A 30 6.62 5.85 -3.74
N VAL A 31 6.83 6.82 -2.84
CA VAL A 31 7.69 6.68 -1.66
C VAL A 31 6.85 6.84 -0.41
N ILE A 32 6.88 5.82 0.45
CA ILE A 32 6.20 5.80 1.75
C ILE A 32 7.28 5.78 2.82
N MET A 33 7.48 6.91 3.50
CA MET A 33 8.53 7.03 4.52
C MET A 33 8.16 7.88 5.73
N ASN A 34 8.83 7.61 6.85
CA ASN A 34 8.74 8.35 8.10
C ASN A 34 7.34 8.33 8.74
N ASN A 35 6.59 7.25 8.58
CA ASN A 35 5.24 7.07 9.11
C ASN A 35 5.19 6.04 10.25
N TYR A 36 4.08 6.05 10.98
CA TYR A 36 3.75 5.06 11.99
C TYR A 36 2.42 4.40 11.67
N PHE A 37 2.47 3.09 11.47
CA PHE A 37 1.31 2.26 11.20
C PHE A 37 0.94 1.53 12.48
N LYS A 38 -0.20 1.89 13.05
CA LYS A 38 -0.77 1.25 14.24
C LYS A 38 -1.63 0.07 13.81
N HIS A 39 -2.96 0.19 13.84
CA HIS A 39 -3.85 -0.89 13.43
C HIS A 39 -4.22 -0.83 11.94
N GLY A 40 -4.46 -1.99 11.34
CA GLY A 40 -4.92 -2.18 9.96
C GLY A 40 -4.85 -3.66 9.56
N HIS A 41 -5.40 -4.01 8.40
CA HIS A 41 -5.20 -5.36 7.81
C HIS A 41 -3.79 -5.52 7.23
N GLY A 42 -3.22 -4.43 6.74
CA GLY A 42 -1.86 -4.32 6.23
C GLY A 42 -1.43 -2.86 6.20
N ALA A 43 -0.15 -2.58 6.45
CA ALA A 43 0.32 -1.20 6.42
C ALA A 43 0.48 -0.67 5.00
N VAL A 44 1.05 -1.47 4.09
CA VAL A 44 1.07 -1.18 2.65
C VAL A 44 0.63 -2.43 1.88
N ALA A 45 -0.49 -2.32 1.19
CA ALA A 45 -1.05 -3.37 0.32
C ALA A 45 -0.83 -3.03 -1.16
N LEU A 46 -0.56 -4.06 -1.96
CA LEU A 46 -0.40 -3.98 -3.40
C LEU A 46 -1.54 -4.76 -4.10
N GLY A 47 -2.81 -4.40 -3.87
CA GLY A 47 -3.93 -5.02 -4.57
C GLY A 47 -5.27 -4.99 -3.84
N SER A 48 -6.28 -5.75 -4.28
CA SER A 48 -6.17 -6.97 -5.08
C SER A 48 -6.16 -6.75 -6.60
N GLY A 49 -6.56 -5.58 -7.07
CA GLY A 49 -6.55 -5.26 -8.49
C GLY A 49 -5.12 -5.04 -8.99
N THR A 50 -4.54 -5.99 -9.72
CA THR A 50 -3.14 -5.92 -10.19
C THR A 50 -3.00 -5.97 -11.72
N THR A 51 -4.11 -5.82 -12.46
CA THR A 51 -4.18 -6.12 -13.91
C THR A 51 -3.19 -5.33 -14.75
N ASN A 52 -3.02 -4.03 -14.49
CA ASN A 52 -2.12 -3.17 -15.25
C ASN A 52 -0.73 -3.04 -14.58
N GLY A 53 -0.51 -3.75 -13.47
CA GLY A 53 0.73 -3.74 -12.69
C GLY A 53 0.76 -2.68 -11.59
N ILE A 54 1.56 -2.97 -10.56
CA ILE A 54 1.93 -2.04 -9.49
C ILE A 54 3.46 -2.01 -9.43
N THR A 55 4.09 -0.86 -9.65
CA THR A 55 5.53 -0.78 -9.90
C THR A 55 6.20 0.38 -9.16
N ASN A 56 7.52 0.27 -8.93
CA ASN A 56 8.34 1.33 -8.35
C ASN A 56 7.81 1.94 -7.04
N ILE A 57 7.60 1.08 -6.04
CA ILE A 57 7.18 1.48 -4.69
C ILE A 57 8.38 1.33 -3.74
N LEU A 58 8.75 2.41 -3.05
CA LEU A 58 9.75 2.39 -1.98
C LEU A 58 9.08 2.63 -0.62
N VAL A 59 9.18 1.64 0.26
CA VAL A 59 8.71 1.74 1.65
C VAL A 59 9.93 1.72 2.56
N SER A 60 10.26 2.85 3.19
CA SER A 60 11.49 3.02 3.98
C SER A 60 11.25 3.82 5.25
N ASP A 61 12.01 3.58 6.31
CA ASP A 61 11.97 4.36 7.55
C ASP A 61 10.56 4.53 8.16
N ASN A 62 9.75 3.48 8.10
CA ASN A 62 8.45 3.44 8.76
C ASN A 62 8.49 2.52 9.99
N VAL A 63 7.62 2.80 10.95
CA VAL A 63 7.37 1.92 12.10
C VAL A 63 6.04 1.21 11.89
N PHE A 64 6.05 -0.11 11.94
CA PHE A 64 4.85 -0.95 11.87
C PHE A 64 4.61 -1.58 13.24
N GLN A 65 3.47 -1.26 13.87
CA GLN A 65 3.12 -1.73 15.20
C GLN A 65 1.65 -2.16 15.22
N ASP A 66 1.39 -3.47 15.25
CA ASP A 66 0.06 -4.08 15.23
C ASP A 66 -0.76 -3.87 13.94
N SER A 67 -0.10 -3.61 12.81
CA SER A 67 -0.77 -3.40 11.51
C SER A 67 -1.23 -4.69 10.83
N GLY A 68 -1.24 -5.83 11.54
CA GLY A 68 -1.45 -7.17 11.00
C GLY A 68 -0.25 -7.66 10.18
N VAL A 69 -0.05 -7.05 9.01
CA VAL A 69 1.04 -7.33 8.06
C VAL A 69 1.75 -6.03 7.68
N GLY A 70 3.08 -6.05 7.53
CA GLY A 70 3.85 -4.89 7.11
C GLY A 70 3.65 -4.54 5.63
N ILE A 71 3.92 -5.50 4.73
CA ILE A 71 3.68 -5.37 3.29
C ILE A 71 2.86 -6.58 2.82
N LYS A 72 1.75 -6.33 2.10
CA LYS A 72 0.80 -7.36 1.63
C LYS A 72 0.63 -7.29 0.11
N ASN A 73 0.46 -8.43 -0.57
CA ASN A 73 0.07 -8.52 -1.98
C ASN A 73 -1.26 -9.25 -2.15
#